data_AF-A0A9N9JKH6-F1
#
_entry.id   AF-A0A9N9JKH6-F1
#
_cell.length_a   1.000
_cell.length_b   1.000
_cell.length_c   1.000
_cell.angle_alpha   90.00
_cell.angle_beta   90.00
_cell.angle_gamma   90.00
#
_symmetry.space_group_name_H-M   'P 1'
#
loop_
_entity.id
_entity.type
_entity.pdbx_description
1 polymer ?
#
loop_
_entity_poly.entity_id
_entity_poly.type
_entity_poly.pdbx_seq_one_letter_code
_entity_poly.pdbx_strand_id
1 'polypeptide(L)'
;MGTTEDLVRFDILSTQPLSVTPELCPYHESQGFQDQVTLAYHRLRRARSIGNRISSLTHAYYLGARIQTLTSAERPVVRSILTAYYLKAAIRTYYLFEPHGVAQIYRTTYTTLSMIVKLTTHEFNRLIMEEPVE
;
A
#
# COMPACT_ATOMS: atom_id res chain seq x y z
N MET A 1 10.46 20.43 10.95
CA MET A 1 9.60 19.44 10.25
C MET A 1 10.51 18.31 9.81
N GLY A 2 10.22 17.07 10.21
CA GLY A 2 10.97 15.90 9.75
C GLY A 2 10.84 15.71 8.23
N THR A 3 11.77 14.97 7.64
CA THR A 3 11.73 14.61 6.21
C THR A 3 10.53 13.72 5.90
N THR A 4 10.23 13.49 4.62
CA THR A 4 9.17 12.54 4.23
C THR A 4 9.46 11.14 4.77
N GLU A 5 10.74 10.73 4.76
CA GLU A 5 11.18 9.45 5.33
C GLU A 5 10.85 9.37 6.82
N ASP A 6 11.19 10.40 7.60
CA ASP A 6 10.98 10.40 9.06
C ASP A 6 9.50 10.25 9.44
N LEU A 7 8.59 10.88 8.69
CA LEU A 7 7.15 10.78 8.94
C LEU A 7 6.62 9.39 8.60
N VAL A 8 7.09 8.78 7.50
CA VAL A 8 6.71 7.40 7.15
C VAL A 8 7.24 6.42 8.19
N ARG A 9 8.49 6.60 8.62
CA ARG A 9 9.12 5.79 9.67
C ARG A 9 8.37 5.88 10.99
N PHE A 10 8.02 7.09 11.43
CA PHE A 10 7.22 7.30 12.64
C PHE A 10 5.92 6.50 12.61
N ASP A 11 5.21 6.54 11.48
CA ASP A 11 3.94 5.84 11.33
C ASP A 11 4.09 4.31 11.25
N ILE A 12 5.16 3.81 10.63
CA ILE A 12 5.46 2.37 10.59
C ILE A 12 5.69 1.83 12.00
N LEU A 13 6.34 2.62 12.86
CA LEU A 13 6.64 2.25 14.25
C LEU A 13 5.53 2.61 15.24
N SER A 14 4.43 3.25 14.78
CA SER A 14 3.33 3.66 15.64
C SER A 14 2.59 2.45 16.22
N THR A 15 2.42 2.42 17.53
CA THR A 15 1.68 1.34 18.23
C THR A 15 0.24 1.72 18.58
N GLN A 16 -0.15 2.98 18.35
CA GLN A 16 -1.47 3.49 18.68
C GLN A 16 -2.30 3.74 17.41
N PRO A 17 -3.62 3.43 17.43
CA PRO A 17 -4.35 2.82 18.55
C PRO A 17 -4.07 1.30 18.69
N LEU A 18 -4.24 0.78 19.91
CA LEU A 18 -4.01 -0.64 20.23
C LEU A 18 -4.92 -1.59 19.46
N SER A 19 -6.19 -1.22 19.32
CA SER A 19 -7.20 -1.99 18.59
C SER A 19 -7.63 -1.24 17.32
N VAL A 20 -7.55 -1.93 16.19
CA VAL A 20 -7.99 -1.44 14.89
C VAL A 20 -8.79 -2.55 14.21
N THR A 21 -9.78 -2.17 13.41
CA THR A 21 -10.53 -3.11 12.56
C THR A 21 -10.30 -2.72 11.10
N PRO A 22 -9.37 -3.40 10.41
CA PRO A 22 -9.08 -3.07 9.02
C PRO A 22 -10.27 -3.37 8.10
N GLU A 23 -10.41 -2.59 7.04
CA GLU A 23 -11.29 -2.94 5.92
C GLU A 23 -10.83 -4.26 5.31
N LEU A 24 -11.81 -5.10 4.95
CA LEU A 24 -11.53 -6.38 4.30
C LEU A 24 -10.97 -6.19 2.89
N CYS A 25 -10.27 -7.21 2.41
CA CYS A 25 -9.80 -7.27 1.03
C CYS A 25 -10.98 -7.01 0.06
N PRO A 26 -10.85 -6.10 -0.91
CA PRO A 26 -11.97 -5.69 -1.75
C PRO A 26 -12.38 -6.73 -2.79
N TYR A 27 -11.60 -7.79 -2.97
CA TYR A 27 -11.83 -8.85 -3.96
C TYR A 27 -11.77 -10.24 -3.31
N HIS A 28 -12.38 -11.21 -3.98
CA HIS A 28 -12.34 -12.61 -3.61
C HIS A 28 -11.32 -13.38 -4.47
N GLU A 29 -10.66 -14.38 -3.88
CA GLU A 29 -9.66 -15.19 -4.57
C GLU A 29 -10.21 -15.99 -5.76
N SER A 30 -11.52 -16.29 -5.75
CA SER A 30 -12.20 -16.98 -6.84
C SER A 30 -12.41 -16.12 -8.09
N GLN A 31 -12.20 -14.80 -8.02
CA GLN A 31 -12.32 -13.90 -9.16
C GLN A 31 -11.08 -13.99 -10.06
N GLY A 32 -11.21 -13.70 -11.35
CA GLY A 32 -10.05 -13.61 -12.25
C GLY A 32 -9.09 -12.50 -11.81
N PHE A 33 -7.78 -12.66 -12.06
CA PHE A 33 -6.78 -11.69 -11.60
C PHE A 33 -7.04 -10.26 -12.10
N GLN A 34 -7.56 -10.11 -13.33
CA GLN A 34 -7.90 -8.81 -13.92
C GLN A 34 -9.01 -8.13 -13.12
N ASP A 35 -10.03 -8.88 -12.71
CA ASP A 35 -11.14 -8.37 -11.91
C ASP A 35 -10.68 -7.96 -10.52
N GLN A 36 -9.83 -8.78 -9.89
CA GLN A 36 -9.23 -8.47 -8.58
C GLN A 36 -8.44 -7.16 -8.62
N VAL A 37 -7.56 -7.01 -9.63
CA VAL A 37 -6.75 -5.80 -9.84
C VAL A 37 -7.63 -4.59 -10.15
N THR A 38 -8.60 -4.74 -11.04
CA THR A 38 -9.51 -3.67 -11.46
C THR A 38 -10.35 -3.18 -10.28
N LEU A 39 -10.91 -4.10 -9.49
CA LEU A 39 -11.72 -3.79 -8.32
C LEU A 39 -10.91 -3.06 -7.24
N ALA A 40 -9.73 -3.59 -6.88
CA ALA A 40 -8.85 -2.92 -5.93
C ALA A 40 -8.41 -1.53 -6.42
N TYR A 41 -8.13 -1.40 -7.71
CA TYR A 41 -7.76 -0.13 -8.31
C TYR A 41 -8.90 0.90 -8.29
N HIS A 42 -10.13 0.49 -8.62
CA HIS A 42 -11.30 1.37 -8.53
C HIS A 42 -11.56 1.83 -7.10
N ARG A 43 -11.46 0.93 -6.12
CA ARG A 43 -11.62 1.25 -4.70
C ARG A 43 -10.56 2.24 -4.23
N LEU A 44 -9.30 2.02 -4.61
CA LEU A 44 -8.19 2.94 -4.38
C LEU A 44 -8.45 4.34 -4.96
N ARG A 45 -8.85 4.42 -6.24
CA ARG A 45 -9.15 5.70 -6.89
C ARG A 45 -10.29 6.44 -6.20
N ARG A 46 -11.35 5.73 -5.82
CA ARG A 46 -12.50 6.30 -5.11
C ARG A 46 -12.11 6.81 -3.73
N ALA A 47 -11.38 6.03 -2.94
CA ALA A 47 -10.88 6.46 -1.63
C ALA A 47 -10.05 7.74 -1.76
N ARG A 48 -9.20 7.81 -2.79
CA ARG A 48 -8.38 9.00 -3.05
C ARG A 48 -9.22 10.22 -3.46
N SER A 49 -10.25 10.04 -4.30
CA SER A 49 -11.09 11.16 -4.74
C SER A 49 -11.90 11.79 -3.62
N ILE A 50 -12.26 11.02 -2.59
CA ILE A 50 -12.96 11.52 -1.40
C ILE A 50 -12.01 11.93 -0.26
N GLY A 51 -10.70 11.92 -0.49
CA GLY A 51 -9.71 12.30 0.52
C GLY A 51 -9.53 11.31 1.67
N ASN A 52 -10.03 10.07 1.56
CA ASN A 52 -9.89 9.07 2.60
C ASN A 52 -8.50 8.41 2.53
N ARG A 53 -7.58 8.93 3.36
CA ARG A 53 -6.17 8.50 3.44
C ARG A 53 -6.02 7.02 3.82
N ILE A 54 -6.73 6.58 4.86
CA ILE A 54 -6.63 5.21 5.38
C ILE A 54 -7.12 4.20 4.36
N SER A 55 -8.31 4.39 3.78
CA SER A 55 -8.81 3.48 2.74
C SER A 55 -7.94 3.53 1.48
N SER A 56 -7.35 4.69 1.15
CA SER A 56 -6.41 4.80 0.03
C SER A 56 -5.16 3.94 0.25
N LEU A 57 -4.54 4.01 1.43
CA LEU A 57 -3.40 3.16 1.76
C LEU A 57 -3.80 1.67 1.81
N THR A 58 -4.96 1.37 2.41
CA THR A 58 -5.47 0.00 2.57
C THR A 58 -5.73 -0.67 1.22
N HIS A 59 -6.42 0.00 0.30
CA HIS A 59 -6.64 -0.55 -1.05
C HIS A 59 -5.36 -0.60 -1.88
N ALA A 60 -4.40 0.31 -1.67
CA ALA A 60 -3.09 0.22 -2.30
C ALA A 60 -2.28 -0.97 -1.78
N TYR A 61 -2.36 -1.28 -0.48
CA TYR A 61 -1.76 -2.47 0.12
C TYR A 61 -2.31 -3.75 -0.52
N TYR A 62 -3.64 -3.91 -0.59
CA TYR A 62 -4.24 -5.09 -1.23
C TYR A 62 -3.92 -5.18 -2.72
N LEU A 63 -3.97 -4.05 -3.45
CA LEU A 63 -3.57 -4.03 -4.85
C LEU A 63 -2.10 -4.45 -5.02
N GLY A 64 -1.20 -3.97 -4.15
CA GLY A 64 0.21 -4.32 -4.16
C GLY A 64 0.44 -5.80 -3.86
N ALA A 65 -0.25 -6.35 -2.85
CA ALA A 65 -0.23 -7.77 -2.52
C ALA A 65 -0.62 -8.61 -3.75
N ARG A 66 -1.70 -8.23 -4.45
CA ARG A 66 -2.11 -8.96 -5.66
C ARG A 66 -1.07 -8.87 -6.76
N ILE A 67 -0.48 -7.69 -6.96
CA ILE A 67 0.56 -7.47 -7.98
C ILE A 67 1.78 -8.39 -7.77
N GLN A 68 2.14 -8.68 -6.51
CA GLN A 68 3.27 -9.57 -6.22
C GLN A 68 3.02 -11.01 -6.64
N THR A 69 1.77 -11.45 -6.52
CA THR A 69 1.35 -12.81 -6.89
C THR A 69 1.09 -13.02 -8.38
N LEU A 70 1.31 -12.00 -9.22
CA LEU A 70 1.10 -12.10 -10.66
C LEU A 70 2.17 -12.96 -11.34
N THR A 71 1.72 -13.82 -12.24
CA THR A 71 2.58 -14.57 -13.15
C THR A 71 3.22 -13.66 -14.20
N SER A 72 4.27 -14.15 -14.87
CA SER A 72 4.94 -13.42 -15.95
C SER A 72 3.99 -13.04 -17.10
N ALA A 73 2.97 -13.85 -17.37
CA ALA A 73 1.96 -13.59 -18.40
C ALA A 73 0.93 -12.51 -17.99
N GLU A 74 0.67 -12.36 -16.69
CA GLU A 74 -0.31 -11.40 -16.15
C GLU A 74 0.28 -9.99 -15.97
N ARG A 75 1.60 -9.88 -15.74
CA ARG A 75 2.29 -8.58 -15.51
C ARG A 75 2.09 -7.55 -16.63
N PRO A 76 2.17 -7.90 -17.94
CA PRO A 76 1.90 -6.95 -19.02
C PRO A 76 0.46 -6.42 -18.99
N VAL A 77 -0.51 -7.29 -18.67
CA VAL A 77 -1.92 -6.91 -18.57
C VAL A 77 -2.13 -5.91 -17.44
N VAL A 78 -1.55 -6.14 -16.26
CA VAL A 78 -1.72 -5.19 -15.14
C VAL A 78 -1.08 -3.84 -15.43
N ARG A 79 0.01 -3.81 -16.20
CA ARG A 79 0.62 -2.55 -16.68
C ARG A 79 -0.25 -1.78 -17.67
N SER A 80 -1.20 -2.42 -18.37
CA SER A 80 -2.16 -1.70 -19.21
C SER A 80 -3.36 -1.17 -18.41
N ILE A 81 -3.69 -1.78 -17.28
CA ILE A 81 -4.78 -1.35 -16.39
C ILE A 81 -4.35 -0.17 -15.50
N LEU A 82 -3.14 -0.24 -14.93
CA LEU A 82 -2.66 0.72 -13.92
C LEU A 82 -1.75 1.78 -14.55
N THR A 83 -1.90 3.03 -14.12
CA THR A 83 -0.87 4.04 -14.40
C THR A 83 0.41 3.74 -13.62
N ALA A 84 1.56 4.17 -14.14
CA ALA A 84 2.86 3.99 -13.49
C ALA A 84 2.88 4.52 -12.04
N TYR A 85 2.16 5.62 -11.76
CA TYR A 85 1.99 6.16 -10.42
C TYR A 85 1.34 5.13 -9.48
N TYR A 86 0.21 4.54 -9.88
CA TYR A 86 -0.55 3.62 -9.01
C TYR A 86 0.13 2.27 -8.88
N LEU A 87 0.80 1.80 -9.94
CA LEU A 87 1.63 0.61 -9.88
C LEU A 87 2.75 0.77 -8.82
N LYS A 88 3.49 1.89 -8.88
CA LYS A 88 4.54 2.21 -7.91
C LYS A 88 3.98 2.39 -6.50
N ALA A 89 2.86 3.11 -6.37
CA ALA A 89 2.22 3.35 -5.08
C ALA A 89 1.78 2.05 -4.41
N ALA A 90 1.11 1.16 -5.14
CA ALA A 90 0.63 -0.12 -4.64
C ALA A 90 1.78 -1.03 -4.19
N ILE A 91 2.77 -1.25 -5.06
CA ILE A 91 3.93 -2.09 -4.76
C ILE A 91 4.66 -1.60 -3.50
N ARG A 92 4.95 -0.29 -3.42
CA ARG A 92 5.66 0.28 -2.27
C ARG A 92 4.84 0.26 -0.99
N THR A 93 3.54 0.52 -1.08
CA THR A 93 2.66 0.46 0.09
C THR A 93 2.58 -0.96 0.63
N TYR A 94 2.50 -1.97 -0.24
CA TYR A 94 2.55 -3.37 0.18
C TYR A 94 3.83 -3.67 0.95
N TYR A 95 5.00 -3.42 0.35
CA TYR A 95 6.27 -3.74 1.00
C TYR A 95 6.53 -2.97 2.30
N LEU A 96 6.06 -1.72 2.44
CA LEU A 96 6.23 -0.97 3.69
C LEU A 96 5.41 -1.53 4.85
N PHE A 97 4.25 -2.13 4.57
CA PHE A 97 3.32 -2.56 5.61
C PHE A 97 3.17 -4.07 5.71
N GLU A 98 3.70 -4.86 4.77
CA GLU A 98 3.58 -6.32 4.81
C GLU A 98 4.22 -6.93 6.08
N PRO A 99 5.43 -6.52 6.51
CA PRO A 99 6.01 -7.02 7.76
C PRO A 99 5.15 -6.74 9.01
N HIS A 100 4.30 -5.71 8.96
CA HIS A 100 3.47 -5.26 10.09
C HIS A 100 1.98 -5.61 9.94
N GLY A 101 1.58 -6.12 8.77
CA GLY A 101 0.20 -6.35 8.37
C GLY A 101 -0.59 -5.07 8.05
N VAL A 102 -1.74 -5.27 7.37
CA VAL A 102 -2.66 -4.19 6.97
C VAL A 102 -3.15 -3.34 8.16
N ALA A 103 -3.22 -3.91 9.35
CA ALA A 103 -3.61 -3.22 10.57
C ALA A 103 -2.71 -2.01 10.88
N GLN A 104 -1.43 -2.07 10.52
CA GLN A 104 -0.50 -0.97 10.76
C GLN A 104 -0.90 0.31 10.01
N ILE A 105 -1.56 0.20 8.86
CA ILE A 105 -2.05 1.36 8.10
C ILE A 105 -3.00 2.22 8.95
N TYR A 106 -3.81 1.58 9.80
CA TYR A 106 -4.79 2.25 10.66
C TYR A 106 -4.16 2.96 11.86
N ARG A 107 -2.87 2.73 12.11
CA ARG A 107 -2.05 3.41 13.13
C ARG A 107 -1.25 4.58 12.57
N THR A 108 -1.22 4.73 11.24
CA THR A 108 -0.54 5.85 10.57
C THR A 108 -1.27 7.16 10.88
N THR A 109 -0.53 8.25 11.03
CA THR A 109 -1.07 9.61 11.21
C THR A 109 -0.78 10.49 9.99
N TYR A 110 0.41 10.36 9.40
CA TYR A 110 0.94 11.29 8.40
C TYR A 110 1.04 10.69 6.99
N THR A 111 1.33 9.40 6.91
CA THR A 111 1.68 8.69 5.69
C THR A 111 0.56 8.81 4.67
N THR A 112 0.94 9.19 3.45
CA THR A 112 0.04 9.25 2.30
C THR A 112 0.65 8.50 1.12
N LEU A 113 -0.18 8.10 0.15
CA LEU A 113 0.33 7.50 -1.09
C LEU A 113 1.32 8.40 -1.83
N SER A 114 1.08 9.71 -1.82
CA SER A 114 1.97 10.68 -2.43
C SER A 114 3.34 10.69 -1.78
N MET A 115 3.42 10.57 -0.45
CA MET A 115 4.69 10.44 0.28
C MET A 115 5.42 9.16 -0.14
N ILE A 116 4.73 8.02 -0.12
CA ILE A 116 5.29 6.71 -0.50
C ILE A 116 5.85 6.71 -1.93
N VAL A 117 5.13 7.32 -2.88
CA VAL A 117 5.58 7.43 -4.27
C VAL A 117 6.80 8.34 -4.42
N LYS A 118 6.87 9.41 -3.61
CA LYS A 118 7.95 10.41 -3.65
C LYS A 118 9.24 9.95 -2.99
N LEU A 119 9.20 8.95 -2.11
CA LEU A 119 10.43 8.36 -1.54
C LEU A 119 11.41 8.02 -2.67
N THR A 120 12.66 8.42 -2.50
CA THR A 120 13.76 7.92 -3.33
C THR A 120 13.89 6.41 -3.16
N THR A 121 14.59 5.76 -4.08
CA THR A 121 14.89 4.32 -3.93
C THR A 121 15.70 4.06 -2.66
N HIS A 122 16.61 4.97 -2.30
CA HIS A 122 17.44 4.85 -1.11
C HIS A 122 16.62 4.96 0.18
N GLU A 123 15.78 5.99 0.32
CA GLU A 123 14.89 6.15 1.49
C GLU A 123 13.92 4.98 1.61
N PHE A 124 13.32 4.55 0.50
CA PHE A 124 12.42 3.41 0.49
C PHE A 124 13.11 2.12 0.97
N ASN A 125 14.33 1.85 0.48
CA ASN A 125 15.08 0.66 0.88
C ASN A 125 15.45 0.69 2.37
N ARG A 126 15.84 1.86 2.91
CA ARG A 126 16.09 2.01 4.35
C ARG A 126 14.87 1.69 5.20
N LEU A 127 13.68 2.10 4.76
CA LEU A 127 12.43 1.84 5.49
C LEU A 127 12.02 0.37 5.51
N ILE A 128 12.39 -0.43 4.50
CA ILE A 128 12.03 -1.86 4.43
C ILE A 128 13.14 -2.81 4.91
N MET A 129 14.38 -2.34 5.07
CA MET A 129 15.52 -3.16 5.51
C MET A 129 15.75 -3.14 7.02
N GLU A 130 15.15 -2.20 7.74
CA GLU A 130 15.21 -2.17 9.20
C GLU A 130 14.15 -3.13 9.75
N GLU A 131 14.55 -4.37 10.00
CA GLU A 131 13.71 -5.39 10.65
C GLU A 131 13.26 -4.90 12.04
N PRO A 132 12.03 -5.20 12.48
CA PRO A 132 11.66 -5.02 13.88
C PRO A 132 12.54 -5.95 14.71
N VAL A 133 13.31 -5.37 15.63
CA VAL A 133 14.01 -6.10 16.68
C VAL A 133 12.96 -6.87 17.49
N GLU A 134 13.06 -8.21 17.50
CA GLU A 134 12.24 -9.12 18.31
C GLU A 134 12.26 -8.76 19.80
#